data_AF-A0A9E2R5S2-F1
#
_entry.id   AF-A0A9E2R5S2-F1
#
_cell.length_a   1.000
_cell.length_b   1.000
_cell.length_c   1.000
_cell.angle_alpha   90.00
_cell.angle_beta   90.00
_cell.angle_gamma   90.00
#
_symmetry.space_group_name_H-M   'P 1'
#
loop_
_entity.id
_entity.type
_entity.pdbx_description
1 polymer ?
#
loop_
_entity_poly.entity_id
_entity_poly.type
_entity_poly.pdbx_seq_one_letter_code
_entity_poly.pdbx_strand_id
1 'polypeptide(L)'
;MKRPWLILLAGLLAAVAGYAGFYLATTARGAAMRHGDATGLGWVKTEFGLSDAEFTRVCQLHAAYAPQCREMCRRIDRKNDEIQRLLGQSIRVTPAIEQALQEAARLRLECQTMMLKYFFEVSQTMPPDQGKRYLAEMEAQTLMTMPHTLTR
;
A
#
# COMPACT_ATOMS: atom_id res chain seq x y z
N MET A 1 23.38 -32.68 43.11
CA MET A 1 22.71 -31.39 42.80
C MET A 1 23.10 -30.74 41.45
N LYS A 2 24.15 -31.18 40.74
CA LYS A 2 24.61 -30.53 39.48
C LYS A 2 23.92 -31.02 38.19
N ARG A 3 23.41 -32.26 38.19
CA ARG A 3 22.80 -32.91 37.02
C ARG A 3 21.50 -32.27 36.51
N PRO A 4 20.51 -31.90 37.35
CA PRO A 4 19.29 -31.28 36.84
C PRO A 4 19.56 -29.89 36.26
N TRP A 5 20.55 -29.18 36.80
CA TRP A 5 20.93 -27.86 36.32
C TRP A 5 21.59 -27.94 34.93
N LEU A 6 22.43 -28.96 34.68
CA LEU A 6 22.99 -29.20 33.34
C LEU A 6 21.90 -29.49 32.30
N ILE A 7 20.84 -30.23 32.66
CA ILE A 7 19.73 -30.54 31.75
C ILE A 7 18.93 -29.26 31.42
N LEU A 8 18.64 -28.43 32.42
CA LEU A 8 17.95 -27.15 32.21
C LEU A 8 18.77 -26.20 31.34
N LEU A 9 20.08 -26.12 31.58
CA LEU A 9 20.98 -25.24 30.82
C LEU A 9 21.12 -25.71 29.37
N ALA A 10 21.19 -27.03 29.14
CA ALA A 10 21.20 -27.61 27.79
C ALA A 10 19.88 -27.36 27.05
N GLY A 11 18.73 -27.52 27.73
CA GLY A 11 17.42 -27.23 27.15
C GLY A 11 17.25 -25.76 26.78
N LEU A 12 17.71 -24.85 27.65
CA LEU A 12 17.68 -23.41 27.38
C LEU A 12 18.57 -23.04 26.18
N LEU A 13 19.78 -23.59 26.10
CA LEU A 13 20.68 -23.35 24.97
C LEU A 13 20.09 -23.87 23.65
N ALA A 14 19.47 -25.05 23.67
CA ALA A 14 18.79 -25.59 22.49
C ALA A 14 17.60 -24.72 22.05
N ALA A 15 16.80 -24.22 23.00
CA ALA A 15 15.69 -23.32 22.71
C ALA A 15 16.18 -21.97 22.14
N VAL A 16 17.23 -21.38 22.72
CA VAL A 16 17.83 -20.13 22.23
C VAL A 16 18.43 -20.33 20.84
N ALA A 17 19.13 -21.43 20.59
CA ALA A 17 19.69 -21.74 19.28
C ALA A 17 18.59 -21.97 18.23
N GLY A 18 17.52 -22.69 18.58
CA GLY A 18 16.37 -22.88 17.71
C GLY A 18 15.65 -21.58 17.39
N TYR A 19 15.41 -20.74 18.42
CA TYR A 19 14.82 -19.41 18.25
C TYR A 19 15.71 -18.49 17.41
N ALA A 20 17.01 -18.42 17.69
CA ALA A 20 17.95 -17.62 16.93
C ALA A 20 18.05 -18.09 15.47
N GLY A 21 18.08 -19.40 15.22
CA GLY A 21 18.09 -19.95 13.87
C GLY A 21 16.82 -19.61 13.10
N PHE A 22 15.64 -19.75 13.72
CA PHE A 22 14.37 -19.38 13.11
C PHE A 22 14.24 -17.87 12.90
N TYR A 23 14.64 -17.08 13.89
CA TYR A 23 14.65 -15.61 13.82
C TYR A 23 15.59 -15.14 12.71
N LEU A 24 16.82 -15.64 12.63
CA LEU A 24 17.76 -15.28 11.57
C LEU A 24 17.29 -15.76 10.20
N ALA A 25 16.73 -16.97 10.06
CA ALA A 25 16.22 -17.44 8.77
C ALA A 25 15.01 -16.63 8.26
N THR A 26 14.11 -16.23 9.17
CA THR A 26 12.93 -15.43 8.83
C THR A 26 13.27 -13.95 8.64
N THR A 27 14.11 -13.37 9.48
CA THR A 27 14.55 -11.98 9.36
C THR A 27 15.57 -11.78 8.24
N ALA A 28 16.45 -12.73 7.94
CA ALA A 28 17.34 -12.64 6.78
C ALA A 28 16.57 -12.79 5.46
N ARG A 29 15.55 -13.65 5.40
CA ARG A 29 14.61 -13.70 4.26
C ARG A 29 13.80 -12.41 4.16
N GLY A 30 13.30 -11.90 5.28
CA GLY A 30 12.61 -10.60 5.34
C GLY A 30 13.52 -9.44 4.93
N ALA A 31 14.80 -9.45 5.33
CA ALA A 31 15.79 -8.43 4.99
C ALA A 31 16.25 -8.53 3.54
N ALA A 32 16.42 -9.74 2.99
CA ALA A 32 16.70 -9.95 1.57
C ALA A 32 15.53 -9.46 0.70
N MET A 33 14.28 -9.68 1.11
CA MET A 33 13.12 -9.05 0.44
C MET A 33 13.11 -7.53 0.58
N ARG A 34 13.52 -6.98 1.74
CA ARG A 34 13.64 -5.52 1.94
C ARG A 34 14.77 -4.87 1.12
N HIS A 35 15.79 -5.63 0.72
CA HIS A 35 16.87 -5.14 -0.15
C HIS A 35 16.57 -5.30 -1.64
N GLY A 36 15.65 -6.20 -2.02
CA GLY A 36 15.14 -6.32 -3.40
C GLY A 36 14.14 -5.23 -3.79
N ASP A 37 13.40 -4.66 -2.84
CA ASP A 37 12.27 -3.75 -3.10
C ASP A 37 12.33 -2.48 -2.24
N ALA A 38 13.16 -1.51 -2.63
CA ALA A 38 13.12 -0.17 -2.02
C ALA A 38 11.75 0.55 -2.20
N THR A 39 10.87 0.01 -3.05
CA THR A 39 9.56 0.56 -3.43
C THR A 39 8.38 -0.32 -3.01
N GLY A 40 8.59 -1.53 -2.49
CA GLY A 40 7.53 -2.51 -2.25
C GLY A 40 6.87 -3.05 -3.54
N LEU A 41 7.50 -2.89 -4.71
CA LEU A 41 6.95 -3.25 -6.02
C LEU A 41 7.40 -4.61 -6.57
N GLY A 42 8.20 -5.41 -5.85
CA GLY A 42 8.69 -6.69 -6.39
C GLY A 42 7.59 -7.70 -6.68
N TRP A 43 6.43 -7.53 -6.06
CA TRP A 43 5.22 -8.25 -6.45
C TRP A 43 4.83 -7.96 -7.90
N VAL A 44 4.94 -6.71 -8.38
CA VAL A 44 4.62 -6.32 -9.77
C VAL A 44 5.57 -7.02 -10.74
N LYS A 45 6.86 -7.07 -10.40
CA LYS A 45 7.85 -7.77 -11.22
C LYS A 45 7.49 -9.25 -11.37
N THR A 46 7.17 -9.89 -10.25
CA THR A 46 6.91 -11.32 -10.19
C THR A 46 5.58 -11.69 -10.84
N GLU A 47 4.52 -10.94 -10.53
CA GLU A 47 3.16 -11.18 -11.03
C GLU A 47 3.07 -10.96 -12.55
N PHE A 48 3.68 -9.90 -13.06
CA PHE A 48 3.59 -9.54 -14.48
C PHE A 48 4.78 -10.04 -15.32
N GLY A 49 5.69 -10.82 -14.72
CA GLY A 49 6.83 -11.41 -15.42
C GLY A 49 7.76 -10.38 -16.06
N LEU A 50 8.00 -9.26 -15.38
CA LEU A 50 8.78 -8.15 -15.94
C LEU A 50 10.27 -8.47 -15.97
N SER A 51 10.92 -8.11 -17.07
CA SER A 51 12.39 -8.03 -17.13
C SER A 51 12.93 -6.97 -16.18
N ASP A 52 14.23 -7.04 -15.87
CA ASP A 52 14.90 -6.04 -15.01
C ASP A 52 14.78 -4.62 -15.59
N ALA A 53 14.83 -4.48 -16.92
CA ALA A 53 14.71 -3.19 -17.60
C ALA A 53 13.29 -2.62 -17.53
N GLU A 54 12.26 -3.47 -17.67
CA GLU A 54 10.85 -3.06 -17.48
C GLU A 54 10.59 -2.69 -16.03
N PHE A 55 11.03 -3.52 -15.09
CA PHE A 55 10.85 -3.26 -13.66
C PHE A 55 11.55 -1.97 -13.20
N THR A 56 12.74 -1.69 -13.73
CA THR A 56 13.45 -0.44 -13.45
C THR A 56 12.64 0.78 -13.91
N ARG A 57 12.03 0.72 -15.10
CA ARG A 57 11.16 1.81 -15.61
C ARG A 57 9.93 1.99 -14.73
N VAL A 58 9.28 0.91 -14.31
CA VAL A 58 8.14 0.96 -13.37
C VAL A 58 8.54 1.60 -12.04
N CYS A 59 9.70 1.23 -11.49
CA CYS A 59 10.20 1.81 -10.24
C CYS A 59 10.48 3.32 -10.37
N GLN A 60 11.02 3.77 -11.51
CA GLN A 60 11.26 5.19 -11.77
C GLN A 60 9.95 5.97 -11.84
N LEU A 61 8.94 5.46 -12.56
CA LEU A 61 7.61 6.05 -12.62
C LEU A 61 6.99 6.13 -11.21
N HIS A 62 7.07 5.05 -10.44
CA HIS A 62 6.54 5.03 -9.08
C HIS A 62 7.23 6.04 -8.16
N ALA A 63 8.56 6.14 -8.23
CA ALA A 63 9.33 7.08 -7.43
C ALA A 63 8.94 8.54 -7.74
N ALA A 64 8.66 8.86 -9.01
CA ALA A 64 8.19 10.18 -9.43
C ALA A 64 6.74 10.47 -8.98
N TYR A 65 5.87 9.46 -9.02
CA TYR A 65 4.46 9.56 -8.63
C TYR A 65 4.25 9.65 -7.10
N ALA A 66 5.00 8.86 -6.32
CA ALA A 66 4.83 8.70 -4.88
C ALA A 66 4.74 10.00 -4.06
N PRO A 67 5.56 11.05 -4.28
CA PRO A 67 5.39 12.31 -3.54
C PRO A 67 4.05 13.00 -3.80
N GLN A 68 3.55 12.98 -5.05
CA GLN A 68 2.27 13.60 -5.40
C GLN A 68 1.10 12.82 -4.80
N CYS A 69 1.17 11.48 -4.81
CA CYS A 69 0.21 10.60 -4.15
C CYS A 69 0.10 10.93 -2.65
N ARG A 70 1.24 11.02 -1.95
CA ARG A 70 1.27 11.35 -0.52
C ARG A 70 0.68 12.72 -0.22
N GLU A 71 0.97 13.73 -1.04
CA GLU A 71 0.39 15.06 -0.84
C GLU A 71 -1.13 15.05 -1.05
N MET A 72 -1.62 14.33 -2.05
CA MET A 72 -3.07 14.18 -2.26
C MET A 72 -3.75 13.50 -1.07
N CYS A 73 -3.16 12.43 -0.51
CA CYS A 73 -3.65 11.81 0.72
C CYS A 73 -3.71 12.81 1.88
N ARG A 74 -2.66 13.61 2.09
CA ARG A 74 -2.65 14.66 3.14
C ARG A 74 -3.76 15.70 2.96
N ARG A 75 -4.04 16.10 1.71
CA ARG A 75 -5.15 17.04 1.40
C ARG A 75 -6.50 16.42 1.72
N ILE A 76 -6.70 15.15 1.36
CA ILE A 76 -7.93 14.41 1.67
C ILE A 76 -8.12 14.25 3.17
N ASP A 77 -7.07 13.85 3.90
CA ASP A 77 -7.12 13.68 5.36
C ASP A 77 -7.52 14.98 6.05
N ARG A 78 -6.87 16.10 5.68
CA ARG A 78 -7.21 17.42 6.22
C ARG A 78 -8.67 17.79 5.98
N LYS A 79 -9.21 17.49 4.79
CA LYS A 79 -10.61 17.78 4.46
C LYS A 79 -11.57 16.86 5.22
N ASN A 80 -11.20 15.60 5.43
CA ASN A 80 -11.98 14.68 6.26
C ASN A 80 -12.01 15.15 7.73
N ASP A 81 -10.88 15.60 8.28
CA ASP A 81 -10.80 16.16 9.64
C ASP A 81 -11.67 17.42 9.79
N GLU A 82 -11.71 18.27 8.77
CA GLU A 82 -12.58 19.44 8.73
C GLU A 82 -14.07 19.05 8.75
N ILE A 83 -14.47 18.09 7.91
CA ILE A 83 -15.84 17.57 7.89
C ILE A 83 -16.21 16.99 9.26
N GLN A 84 -15.34 16.17 9.86
CA GLN A 84 -15.59 15.58 11.19
C GLN A 84 -15.78 16.66 12.26
N ARG A 85 -14.98 17.74 12.22
CA ARG A 85 -15.13 18.87 13.14
C ARG A 85 -16.46 19.59 12.96
N LEU A 86 -16.85 19.87 11.72
CA LEU A 86 -18.13 20.53 11.41
C LEU A 86 -19.34 19.68 11.84
N LEU A 87 -19.27 18.38 11.61
CA LEU A 87 -20.30 17.42 12.04
C LEU A 87 -20.37 17.32 13.58
N GLY A 88 -19.23 17.33 14.27
CA GLY A 88 -19.19 17.30 15.74
C GLY A 88 -19.76 18.57 16.40
N GLN A 89 -19.89 19.66 15.66
CA GLN A 89 -20.38 20.96 16.14
C GLN A 89 -21.83 21.24 15.77
N SER A 90 -22.49 20.36 15.01
CA SER A 90 -23.84 20.59 14.49
C SER A 90 -24.72 19.35 14.58
N ILE A 91 -26.00 19.56 14.91
CA ILE A 91 -27.04 18.51 14.89
C ILE A 91 -27.83 18.49 13.57
N ARG A 92 -27.47 19.33 12.61
CA ARG A 92 -28.10 19.44 11.28
C ARG A 92 -27.03 19.63 10.21
N VAL A 93 -27.34 19.24 8.98
CA VAL A 93 -26.49 19.59 7.83
C VAL A 93 -26.59 21.09 7.61
N THR A 94 -25.46 21.78 7.71
CA THR A 94 -25.35 23.22 7.46
C THR A 94 -24.78 23.46 6.06
N PRO A 95 -24.93 24.67 5.49
CA PRO A 95 -24.29 25.01 4.22
C PRO A 95 -22.76 24.81 4.24
N ALA A 96 -22.11 25.02 5.40
CA ALA A 96 -20.68 24.77 5.56
C ALA A 96 -20.34 23.26 5.48
N ILE A 97 -21.17 22.39 6.06
CA ILE A 97 -21.02 20.93 5.94
C ILE A 97 -21.22 20.51 4.48
N GLU A 98 -22.25 21.02 3.81
CA GLU A 98 -22.51 20.69 2.41
C GLU A 98 -21.36 21.11 1.49
N GLN A 99 -20.84 22.34 1.68
CA GLN A 99 -19.67 22.82 0.92
C GLN A 99 -18.44 21.95 1.18
N ALA A 100 -18.14 21.62 2.44
CA ALA A 100 -16.99 20.78 2.77
C ALA A 100 -17.10 19.37 2.14
N LEU A 101 -18.30 18.81 2.07
CA LEU A 101 -18.56 17.53 1.38
C LEU A 101 -18.35 17.63 -0.14
N GLN A 102 -18.81 18.71 -0.77
CA GLN A 102 -18.57 18.95 -2.21
C GLN A 102 -17.08 19.09 -2.52
N GLU A 103 -16.34 19.83 -1.71
CA GLU A 103 -14.88 19.96 -1.84
C GLU A 103 -14.18 18.62 -1.65
N ALA A 104 -14.64 17.80 -0.69
CA ALA A 104 -14.10 16.47 -0.46
C ALA A 104 -14.37 15.50 -1.61
N ALA A 105 -15.53 15.61 -2.28
CA ALA A 105 -15.83 14.86 -3.49
C ALA A 105 -14.91 15.27 -4.65
N ARG A 106 -14.66 16.57 -4.81
CA ARG A 106 -13.71 17.09 -5.82
C ARG A 106 -12.29 16.59 -5.58
N LEU A 107 -11.80 16.61 -4.34
CA LEU A 107 -10.48 16.08 -3.99
C LEU A 107 -10.35 14.57 -4.31
N ARG A 108 -11.41 13.80 -4.04
CA ARG A 108 -11.45 12.36 -4.38
C ARG A 108 -11.38 12.14 -5.89
N LEU A 109 -12.10 12.93 -6.67
CA LEU A 109 -12.05 12.88 -8.13
C LEU A 109 -10.65 13.23 -8.67
N GLU A 110 -10.02 14.29 -8.13
CA GLU A 110 -8.65 14.67 -8.47
C GLU A 110 -7.66 13.53 -8.18
N CYS A 111 -7.79 12.86 -7.02
CA CYS A 111 -6.97 11.72 -6.63
C CYS A 111 -7.15 10.53 -7.60
N GLN A 112 -8.39 10.12 -7.86
CA GLN A 112 -8.69 9.01 -8.77
C GLN A 112 -8.17 9.28 -10.19
N THR A 113 -8.34 10.51 -10.69
CA THR A 113 -7.82 10.92 -12.00
C THR A 113 -6.29 10.80 -12.06
N MET A 114 -5.61 11.25 -11.00
CA MET A 114 -4.16 11.17 -10.90
C MET A 114 -3.66 9.72 -10.82
N MET A 115 -4.35 8.86 -10.06
CA MET A 115 -4.07 7.42 -10.00
C MET A 115 -4.22 6.74 -11.36
N LEU A 116 -5.34 6.97 -12.05
CA LEU A 116 -5.59 6.38 -13.37
C LEU A 116 -4.51 6.76 -14.37
N LYS A 117 -4.13 8.04 -14.44
CA LYS A 117 -3.03 8.50 -15.30
C LYS A 117 -1.74 7.73 -15.04
N TYR A 118 -1.37 7.56 -13.76
CA TYR A 118 -0.20 6.78 -13.37
C TYR A 118 -0.32 5.30 -13.79
N PHE A 119 -1.49 4.67 -13.64
CA PHE A 119 -1.68 3.28 -14.07
C PHE A 119 -1.56 3.12 -15.58
N PHE A 120 -2.09 4.06 -16.36
CA PHE A 120 -1.89 4.08 -17.80
C PHE A 120 -0.40 4.17 -18.16
N GLU A 121 0.35 5.09 -17.54
CA GLU A 121 1.79 5.24 -17.78
C GLU A 121 2.57 3.95 -17.44
N VAL A 122 2.28 3.33 -16.29
CA VAL A 122 2.90 2.05 -15.91
C VAL A 122 2.58 0.96 -16.93
N SER A 123 1.32 0.83 -17.35
CA SER A 123 0.88 -0.19 -18.31
C SER A 123 1.63 -0.10 -19.65
N GLN A 124 1.97 1.12 -20.08
CA GLN A 124 2.70 1.38 -21.33
C GLN A 124 4.18 1.00 -21.26
N THR A 125 4.72 0.81 -20.05
CA THR A 125 6.11 0.34 -19.88
C THR A 125 6.25 -1.18 -19.88
N MET A 126 5.12 -1.90 -19.78
CA MET A 126 5.06 -3.36 -19.71
C MET A 126 4.84 -3.99 -21.10
N PRO A 127 5.10 -5.30 -21.26
CA PRO A 127 4.65 -6.04 -22.44
C PRO A 127 3.14 -5.85 -22.68
N PRO A 128 2.65 -5.75 -23.94
CA PRO A 128 1.28 -5.32 -24.22
C PRO A 128 0.19 -6.12 -23.49
N ASP A 129 0.31 -7.44 -23.41
CA ASP A 129 -0.68 -8.29 -22.74
C ASP A 129 -0.62 -8.15 -21.21
N GLN A 130 0.59 -7.95 -20.67
CA GLN A 130 0.79 -7.74 -19.24
C GLN A 130 0.33 -6.35 -18.80
N GLY A 131 0.58 -5.31 -19.61
CA GLY A 131 0.11 -3.96 -19.37
C GLY A 131 -1.42 -3.89 -19.33
N LYS A 132 -2.11 -4.58 -20.25
CA LYS A 132 -3.57 -4.71 -20.23
C LYS A 132 -4.08 -5.40 -18.97
N ARG A 133 -3.44 -6.50 -18.57
CA ARG A 133 -3.81 -7.24 -17.35
C ARG A 133 -3.61 -6.39 -16.09
N TYR A 134 -2.46 -5.72 -15.98
CA TYR A 134 -2.15 -4.80 -14.90
C TYR A 134 -3.19 -3.68 -14.79
N LEU A 135 -3.50 -3.03 -15.92
CA LEU A 135 -4.44 -1.92 -15.93
C LEU A 135 -5.84 -2.36 -15.49
N ALA A 136 -6.35 -3.48 -16.02
CA ALA A 136 -7.66 -4.01 -15.64
C ALA A 136 -7.76 -4.31 -14.13
N GLU A 137 -6.68 -4.85 -13.54
CA GLU A 137 -6.63 -5.13 -12.11
C GLU A 137 -6.62 -3.84 -11.27
N MET A 138 -5.81 -2.85 -11.64
CA MET A 138 -5.71 -1.58 -10.90
C MET A 138 -6.97 -0.72 -11.04
N GLU A 139 -7.62 -0.73 -12.20
CA GLU A 139 -8.90 -0.05 -12.43
C GLU A 139 -10.01 -0.61 -11.54
N ALA A 140 -10.10 -1.95 -11.45
CA ALA A 140 -11.08 -2.61 -10.57
C ALA A 140 -10.89 -2.17 -9.11
N GLN A 141 -9.67 -2.14 -8.61
CA GLN A 141 -9.39 -1.73 -7.23
C GLN A 141 -9.67 -0.24 -6.97
N THR A 142 -9.39 0.62 -7.96
CA THR A 142 -9.48 2.09 -7.79
C THR A 142 -10.89 2.61 -7.93
N LEU A 143 -11.69 2.02 -8.83
CA LEU A 143 -13.04 2.48 -9.14
C LEU A 143 -14.13 1.77 -8.32
N MET A 144 -13.87 0.59 -7.76
CA MET A 144 -14.89 -0.16 -7.00
C MET A 144 -15.11 0.29 -5.55
N THR A 145 -14.63 1.48 -5.14
CA THR A 145 -14.87 1.98 -3.78
C THR A 145 -16.18 2.79 -3.68
N MET A 146 -17.30 2.19 -4.08
CA MET A 146 -18.63 2.36 -3.47
C MET A 146 -19.55 1.26 -4.01
N PRO A 147 -19.46 0.01 -3.49
CA PRO A 147 -20.61 -0.84 -3.57
C PRO A 147 -21.68 -0.18 -2.69
N HIS A 148 -22.66 0.49 -3.31
CA HIS A 148 -23.97 0.73 -2.70
C HIS A 148 -24.73 -0.59 -2.53
N THR A 149 -24.05 -1.67 -2.12
CA THR A 149 -24.72 -2.80 -1.49
C THR A 149 -25.06 -2.35 -0.07
N LEU A 150 -26.14 -1.57 0.01
CA LEU A 150 -27.09 -1.68 1.12
C LEU A 150 -27.55 -3.14 1.15
N THR A 151 -26.69 -4.01 1.69
CA THR A 151 -27.04 -5.40 1.94
C THR A 151 -27.77 -5.38 3.27
N ARG A 152 -29.10 -5.34 3.10
CA ARG A 152 -30.20 -5.66 4.00
C ARG A 152 -29.85 -6.30 5.34
#